data_AF-A0AB36RGL0-F1
#
_entry.id   AF-A0AB36RGL0-F1
#
_cell.length_a   1.000
_cell.length_b   1.000
_cell.length_c   1.000
_cell.angle_alpha   90.00
_cell.angle_beta   90.00
_cell.angle_gamma   90.00
#
_symmetry.space_group_name_H-M   'P 1'
#
loop_
_entity.id
_entity.type
_entity.pdbx_description
1 polymer ?
#
loop_
_entity_poly.entity_id
_entity_poly.type
_entity_poly.pdbx_seq_one_letter_code
_entity_poly.pdbx_strand_id
1 'polypeptide(L)'
;MSDARVIYLSGPMKGYPESNYPLFRQVAADLRADGHRVYNPAEFPHRGPHETFPLRQAFASYCSFICLEADTIVLLPGWEKSKGVSAEKALAENCGLEVIEWSSKSQSGAEPSPGASS
;
A
#
# COMPACT_ATOMS: atom_id res chain seq x y z
N MET A 1 -19.92 -4.71 9.80
CA MET A 1 -18.70 -5.43 9.38
C MET A 1 -18.44 -4.92 7.99
N SER A 2 -17.35 -4.19 7.77
CA SER A 2 -16.94 -3.80 6.42
C SER A 2 -16.75 -5.08 5.62
N ASP A 3 -17.28 -5.17 4.40
CA ASP A 3 -17.03 -6.32 3.54
C ASP A 3 -15.53 -6.46 3.28
N ALA A 4 -15.06 -7.71 3.26
CA ALA A 4 -13.68 -8.00 2.91
C ALA A 4 -13.40 -7.51 1.48
N ARG A 5 -12.23 -6.91 1.28
CA ARG A 5 -11.85 -6.24 0.04
C ARG A 5 -10.53 -6.79 -0.49
N VAL A 6 -10.33 -6.69 -1.80
CA VAL A 6 -9.10 -7.02 -2.50
C VAL A 6 -8.39 -5.72 -2.86
N ILE A 7 -7.34 -5.42 -2.10
CA ILE A 7 -6.69 -4.11 -2.10
C ILE A 7 -5.32 -4.19 -2.79
N TYR A 8 -5.04 -3.27 -3.70
CA TYR A 8 -3.70 -2.97 -4.18
C TYR A 8 -3.11 -1.78 -3.40
N LEU A 9 -1.94 -1.95 -2.78
CA LEU A 9 -1.20 -0.83 -2.18
C LEU A 9 -0.37 -0.10 -3.22
N SER A 10 -0.50 1.21 -3.30
CA SER A 10 0.28 2.04 -4.21
C SER A 10 0.93 3.19 -3.46
N GLY A 11 2.23 3.35 -3.59
CA GLY A 11 2.98 4.36 -2.86
C GLY A 11 4.33 4.66 -3.49
N PRO A 12 4.94 5.82 -3.17
CA PRO A 12 6.25 6.16 -3.70
C PRO A 12 7.32 5.25 -3.08
N MET A 13 8.20 4.71 -3.93
CA MET A 13 9.37 3.92 -3.51
C MET A 13 10.69 4.62 -3.85
N LYS A 14 10.81 5.19 -5.06
CA LYS A 14 12.05 5.87 -5.50
C LYS A 14 12.25 7.17 -4.72
N GLY A 15 13.45 7.36 -4.15
CA GLY A 15 13.82 8.56 -3.40
C GLY A 15 13.39 8.56 -1.92
N TYR A 16 12.81 7.46 -1.44
CA TYR A 16 12.48 7.27 -0.03
C TYR A 16 13.53 6.40 0.66
N PRO A 17 13.83 6.65 1.96
CA PRO A 17 14.63 5.73 2.76
C PRO A 17 14.06 4.31 2.71
N GLU A 18 14.93 3.32 2.53
CA GLU A 18 14.55 1.89 2.43
C GLU A 18 13.43 1.60 1.42
N SER A 19 13.35 2.39 0.34
CA SER A 19 12.29 2.27 -0.68
C SER A 19 10.87 2.32 -0.11
N ASN A 20 10.68 3.00 1.04
CA ASN A 20 9.42 3.11 1.77
C ASN A 20 8.86 1.75 2.28
N TYR A 21 9.68 0.69 2.28
CA TYR A 21 9.25 -0.65 2.71
C TYR A 21 8.65 -0.71 4.12
N PRO A 22 9.14 0.05 5.12
CA PRO A 22 8.51 0.05 6.45
C PRO A 22 7.02 0.42 6.41
N LEU A 23 6.66 1.48 5.66
CA LEU A 23 5.28 1.94 5.56
C LEU A 23 4.41 0.93 4.78
N PHE A 24 4.90 0.41 3.66
CA PHE A 24 4.19 -0.64 2.91
C PHE A 24 3.89 -1.86 3.79
N ARG A 25 4.87 -2.33 4.57
CA ARG A 25 4.68 -3.48 5.48
C ARG A 25 3.66 -3.17 6.58
N GLN A 26 3.73 -1.99 7.19
CA GLN A 26 2.80 -1.58 8.22
C GLN A 26 1.36 -1.55 7.69
N VAL A 27 1.11 -0.80 6.61
CA VAL A 27 -0.24 -0.65 6.05
C VAL A 27 -0.79 -1.97 5.53
N ALA A 28 0.06 -2.81 4.93
CA ALA A 28 -0.36 -4.15 4.51
C ALA A 28 -0.76 -5.01 5.71
N ALA A 29 -0.03 -4.94 6.83
CA ALA A 29 -0.36 -5.68 8.04
C ALA A 29 -1.67 -5.19 8.66
N ASP A 30 -1.87 -3.86 8.77
CA ASP A 30 -3.10 -3.26 9.32
C ASP A 30 -4.33 -3.68 8.51
N LEU A 31 -4.28 -3.53 7.19
CA LEU A 31 -5.39 -3.92 6.30
C LEU A 31 -5.67 -5.43 6.30
N ARG A 32 -4.62 -6.26 6.39
CA ARG A 32 -4.78 -7.73 6.50
C ARG A 32 -5.39 -8.11 7.85
N ALA A 33 -5.04 -7.41 8.94
CA ALA A 33 -5.62 -7.61 10.27
C ALA A 33 -7.12 -7.24 10.30
N ASP A 34 -7.52 -6.25 9.50
CA ASP A 34 -8.92 -5.87 9.30
C ASP A 34 -9.71 -6.85 8.39
N GLY A 35 -9.07 -7.91 7.89
CA GLY A 35 -9.70 -8.98 7.11
C GLY A 35 -9.65 -8.79 5.59
N HIS A 36 -8.88 -7.83 5.08
CA HIS A 36 -8.72 -7.61 3.64
C HIS A 36 -7.62 -8.47 3.02
N ARG A 37 -7.75 -8.78 1.72
CA ARG A 37 -6.69 -9.40 0.92
C ARG A 37 -5.86 -8.29 0.28
N VAL A 38 -4.57 -8.22 0.61
CA VAL A 38 -3.72 -7.08 0.21
C VAL A 38 -2.58 -7.53 -0.69
N TYR A 39 -2.50 -6.96 -1.89
CA TYR A 39 -1.34 -7.00 -2.75
C TYR A 39 -0.41 -5.83 -2.43
N ASN A 40 0.81 -6.16 -2.04
CA ASN A 40 1.83 -5.21 -1.65
C ASN A 40 3.00 -5.26 -2.66
N PRO A 41 3.19 -4.23 -3.51
CA PRO A 41 4.30 -4.19 -4.47
C PRO A 41 5.68 -4.29 -3.84
N ALA A 42 5.83 -3.92 -2.56
CA ALA A 42 7.09 -4.09 -1.82
C ALA A 42 7.46 -5.57 -1.58
N GLU A 43 6.51 -6.49 -1.72
CA GLU A 43 6.71 -7.94 -1.57
C GLU A 43 7.02 -8.63 -2.91
N PHE A 44 7.14 -7.87 -4.02
CA PHE A 44 7.45 -8.43 -5.33
C PHE A 44 8.77 -9.22 -5.28
N PRO A 45 8.79 -10.48 -5.74
CA PRO A 45 9.92 -11.38 -5.53
C PRO A 45 11.11 -11.00 -6.40
N HIS A 46 12.00 -10.15 -5.87
CA HIS A 46 13.27 -9.80 -6.49
C HIS A 46 14.40 -9.91 -5.48
N ARG A 47 15.43 -10.70 -5.79
CA ARG A 47 16.60 -10.93 -4.92
C ARG A 47 17.89 -10.27 -5.44
N GLY A 48 17.79 -9.46 -6.49
CA GLY A 48 18.94 -8.75 -7.07
C GLY A 48 19.07 -7.31 -6.55
N PRO A 49 20.14 -6.59 -6.96
CA PRO A 49 20.28 -5.16 -6.71
C PRO A 49 19.08 -4.36 -7.25
N HIS A 50 18.79 -3.21 -6.64
CA HIS A 50 17.69 -2.34 -7.05
C HIS A 50 17.86 -1.85 -8.51
N GLU A 51 19.09 -1.68 -8.97
CA GLU A 51 19.44 -1.30 -10.35
C GLU A 51 18.97 -2.34 -11.38
N THR A 52 18.89 -3.60 -10.96
CA THR A 52 18.44 -4.73 -11.79
C THR A 52 16.96 -5.06 -11.60
N PHE A 53 16.22 -4.23 -10.85
CA PHE A 53 14.81 -4.48 -10.60
C PHE A 53 14.05 -4.56 -11.94
N PRO A 54 13.31 -5.65 -12.20
CA PRO A 54 12.67 -5.88 -13.49
C PRO A 54 11.39 -5.04 -13.63
N LEU A 55 11.56 -3.72 -13.72
CA LEU A 55 10.48 -2.73 -13.61
C LEU A 55 9.29 -3.03 -14.52
N ARG A 56 9.55 -3.41 -15.78
CA ARG A 56 8.49 -3.72 -16.75
C ARG A 56 7.68 -4.96 -16.37
N GLN A 57 8.33 -6.00 -15.84
CA GLN A 57 7.66 -7.23 -15.43
C GLN A 57 6.87 -7.00 -14.14
N ALA A 58 7.46 -6.26 -13.19
CA ALA A 58 6.79 -5.85 -11.97
C ALA A 58 5.51 -5.05 -12.28
N PHE A 59 5.60 -4.00 -13.09
CA PHE A 59 4.43 -3.22 -13.51
C PHE A 59 3.40 -4.05 -14.28
N ALA A 60 3.81 -4.99 -15.13
CA ALA A 60 2.87 -5.90 -15.78
C ALA A 60 2.09 -6.75 -14.76
N SER A 61 2.76 -7.27 -13.72
CA SER A 61 2.11 -7.98 -12.62
C SER A 61 1.18 -7.07 -11.82
N TYR A 62 1.59 -5.84 -11.54
CA TYR A 62 0.80 -4.86 -10.77
C TYR A 62 -0.48 -4.50 -11.52
N CYS A 63 -0.35 -4.11 -12.79
CA CYS A 63 -1.49 -3.79 -13.64
C CYS A 63 -2.41 -4.99 -13.82
N SER A 64 -1.86 -6.20 -13.98
CA SER A 64 -2.69 -7.42 -14.06
C SER A 64 -3.52 -7.61 -12.80
N PHE A 65 -2.94 -7.42 -11.61
CA PHE A 65 -3.68 -7.54 -10.36
C PHE A 65 -4.74 -6.45 -10.22
N ILE A 66 -4.41 -5.19 -10.53
CA ILE A 66 -5.35 -4.06 -10.52
C ILE A 66 -6.53 -4.36 -11.45
N CYS A 67 -6.28 -4.85 -12.66
CA CYS A 67 -7.34 -5.08 -13.65
C CYS A 67 -8.21 -6.30 -13.36
N LEU A 68 -7.65 -7.36 -12.78
CA LEU A 68 -8.31 -8.68 -12.73
C LEU A 68 -8.78 -9.09 -11.34
N GLU A 69 -8.23 -8.49 -10.28
CA GLU A 69 -8.46 -8.95 -8.91
C GLU A 69 -8.88 -7.85 -7.94
N ALA A 70 -8.31 -6.65 -8.08
CA ALA A 70 -8.54 -5.59 -7.11
C ALA A 70 -9.94 -4.97 -7.26
N ASP A 71 -10.55 -4.67 -6.11
CA ASP A 71 -11.73 -3.81 -6.03
C ASP A 71 -11.36 -2.39 -5.55
N THR A 72 -10.20 -2.26 -4.89
CA THR A 72 -9.75 -1.03 -4.25
C THR A 72 -8.25 -0.81 -4.46
N ILE A 73 -7.85 0.44 -4.66
CA ILE A 73 -6.46 0.89 -4.55
C ILE A 73 -6.30 1.83 -3.36
N VAL A 74 -5.28 1.58 -2.54
CA VAL A 74 -4.94 2.44 -1.41
C VAL A 74 -3.64 3.19 -1.73
N LEU A 75 -3.72 4.52 -1.74
CA LEU A 75 -2.64 5.44 -2.05
C LEU A 75 -1.91 5.85 -0.76
N LEU A 76 -0.62 5.56 -0.66
CA LEU A 76 0.22 5.95 0.48
C LEU A 76 0.64 7.42 0.40
N PRO A 77 0.91 8.10 1.54
CA PRO A 77 1.34 9.49 1.56
C PRO A 77 2.49 9.82 0.59
N GLY A 78 2.36 10.97 -0.09
CA GLY A 78 3.33 11.43 -1.09
C GLY A 78 3.16 10.79 -2.47
N TRP A 79 2.02 10.13 -2.72
CA TRP A 79 1.68 9.49 -3.98
C TRP A 79 1.64 10.46 -5.16
N GLU A 80 1.27 11.72 -4.94
CA GLU A 80 1.05 12.76 -5.95
C GLU A 80 2.32 13.07 -6.76
N LYS A 81 3.49 12.80 -6.15
CA LYS A 81 4.80 13.05 -6.76
C LYS A 81 5.34 11.83 -7.52
N SER A 82 4.68 10.68 -7.41
CA SER A 82 5.15 9.42 -8.00
C SER A 82 4.48 9.14 -9.33
N LYS A 83 5.24 9.22 -10.43
CA LYS A 83 4.76 8.87 -11.78
C LYS A 83 4.18 7.45 -11.86
N GLY A 84 4.78 6.50 -11.13
CA GLY A 84 4.30 5.12 -11.09
C GLY A 84 2.92 5.02 -10.43
N VAL A 85 2.75 5.68 -9.29
CA VAL A 85 1.48 5.71 -8.56
C VAL A 85 0.41 6.44 -9.37
N SER A 86 0.75 7.55 -10.05
CA SER A 86 -0.19 8.25 -10.92
C SER A 86 -0.71 7.34 -12.05
N ALA A 87 0.14 6.48 -12.61
CA ALA A 87 -0.26 5.52 -13.65
C ALA A 87 -1.18 4.42 -13.09
N GLU A 88 -0.86 3.87 -11.92
CA GLU A 88 -1.68 2.85 -11.24
C GLU A 88 -3.04 3.42 -10.82
N LYS A 89 -3.07 4.65 -10.29
CA LYS A 89 -4.31 5.38 -9.96
C LYS A 89 -5.19 5.57 -11.19
N ALA A 90 -4.62 6.07 -12.29
CA ALA A 90 -5.37 6.28 -13.53
C ALA A 90 -5.93 4.96 -14.10
N LEU A 91 -5.17 3.86 -13.98
CA LEU A 91 -5.63 2.53 -14.36
C LEU A 91 -6.81 2.07 -13.49
N ALA A 92 -6.70 2.20 -12.17
CA ALA A 92 -7.76 1.85 -11.23
C ALA A 92 -9.04 2.66 -11.48
N GLU A 93 -8.92 3.97 -11.70
CA GLU A 93 -10.05 4.85 -12.04
C GLU A 93 -10.74 4.42 -13.34
N ASN A 94 -9.96 4.09 -14.38
CA ASN A 94 -10.51 3.62 -15.65
C ASN A 94 -11.20 2.24 -15.54
N CYS A 95 -10.74 1.40 -14.61
CA CYS A 95 -11.36 0.12 -14.29
C CYS A 95 -12.55 0.24 -13.32
N GLY A 96 -12.85 1.45 -12.81
CA GLY A 96 -13.97 1.70 -11.90
C GLY A 96 -13.74 1.24 -10.46
N LEU A 97 -12.48 1.11 -10.03
CA LEU A 97 -12.12 0.69 -8.67
C LEU A 97 -12.27 1.85 -7.68
N GLU A 98 -12.49 1.51 -6.41
CA GLU A 98 -12.46 2.49 -5.32
C GLU A 98 -11.02 2.97 -5.07
N VAL A 99 -10.82 4.30 -5.01
CA VAL A 99 -9.51 4.91 -4.74
C VAL A 99 -9.55 5.56 -3.36
N ILE A 100 -8.69 5.09 -2.45
CA ILE A 100 -8.64 5.56 -1.06
C ILE A 100 -7.25 6.10 -0.76
N GLU A 101 -7.16 7.28 -0.15
CA GLU A 101 -5.91 7.80 0.37
C GLU A 101 -5.68 7.32 1.82
N TRP A 102 -4.51 6.74 2.08
CA TRP A 102 -4.12 6.32 3.41
C TRP A 102 -3.74 7.53 4.25
N SER A 103 -4.63 7.93 5.14
CA SER A 103 -4.28 8.80 6.26
C SER A 103 -3.86 7.93 7.43
N SER A 104 -2.68 8.18 8.00
CA SER A 104 -2.34 7.55 9.28
C SER A 104 -3.42 7.97 10.26
N LYS A 105 -4.26 7.03 10.72
CA LYS A 105 -5.02 7.29 11.94
C LYS A 105 -3.98 7.60 13.01
N SER A 106 -3.97 8.83 13.50
CA SER A 106 -3.29 9.16 14.74
C SER A 106 -3.75 8.09 15.73
N GLN A 107 -2.85 7.25 16.24
CA GLN A 107 -3.16 6.43 17.40
C GLN A 107 -3.39 7.39 18.57
N SER A 108 -4.64 7.84 18.70
CA SER A 108 -5.16 8.49 19.89
C SER A 108 -5.66 7.38 20.80
N GLY A 109 -5.05 7.26 21.99
CA GLY A 109 -5.67 6.57 23.12
C GLY A 109 -4.94 5.32 23.62
N ALA A 110 -3.75 5.51 24.19
CA ALA A 110 -3.34 4.72 25.36
C ALA A 110 -2.60 5.67 26.32
N GLU A 111 -3.38 6.41 27.12
CA GLU A 111 -2.84 7.02 28.35
C GLU A 111 -2.34 5.88 29.24
N PRO A 112 -1.06 5.88 29.67
CA PRO A 112 -0.68 5.08 30.81
C PRO A 112 -1.35 5.72 32.03
N SER A 113 -2.38 5.06 32.57
CA SER A 113 -2.87 5.34 33.92
C SER A 113 -1.71 5.21 34.91
N PRO A 114 -1.27 6.28 35.60
CA PRO A 114 -0.47 6.11 36.81
C PRO A 114 -1.46 5.94 37.96
N GLY A 115 -1.86 4.69 38.17
CA GLY A 115 -2.63 4.29 39.34
C GLY A 115 -1.86 3.26 40.13
N ALA A 116 -1.11 3.69 41.15
CA ALA A 116 -1.00 3.03 42.44
C ALA A 116 -0.07 3.83 43.36
N SER A 117 -0.69 4.61 44.25
CA SER A 117 -0.08 5.00 45.51
C SER A 117 0.29 3.76 46.32
N SER A 118 1.51 3.73 46.86
CA SER A 118 1.85 3.20 48.20
C SER A 118 3.24 3.69 48.57
#